data_AF-A0A2V8H8Z8-F1
#
_entry.id   AF-A0A2V8H8Z8-F1
#
_cell.length_a   1.000
_cell.length_b   1.000
_cell.length_c   1.000
_cell.angle_alpha   90.00
_cell.angle_beta   90.00
_cell.angle_gamma   90.00
#
_symmetry.space_group_name_H-M   'P 1'
#
loop_
_entity.id
_entity.type
_entity.pdbx_description
1 polymer ?
#
loop_
_entity_poly.entity_id
_entity_poly.type
_entity_poly.pdbx_seq_one_letter_code
_entity_poly.pdbx_strand_id
1 'polypeptide(L)'
;MRLLARTWMLLAIVLVSARTASSQDFRLPDGRGKDLVERHCMRCHDAQKLAGPDGGHWPAFGPGKSPEEWQRVMTFMGTYGLTLTKEEVPLVTAYLTKALAGPARPTGVRMAGPIEATIREWKVTPGTRPHDPTVAPGGAVWYTGQASSRLGRLDPSTGEVRNYPLRPDNTKLPYGVGPHGLVADKDGYIWYTGQQDGHLGKLDPKTGVVTKYKIPNPSAGGPHTPIFDQKGALWFTMQQGNMVGRLTPATGEIKLVTMPTANSEPYGLVINSKGVPFFTQLMGNRIGSLDPVTMQVREYFLGEGTGPRRLAVMPDDIIYYTDYARGTLGRLDPATGRTKEWTSPSGARSQPYAITASGSIVWYVEGNANPNMLVRFDPATEKFQTWPILPSGGGVVRHMVVGPDGSLWLADSEVDAITKVEIKAATGTR
;
A
#
# COMPACT_ATOMS: atom_id res chain seq x y z
N MET A 1 -21.92 -85.89 4.69
CA MET A 1 -22.80 -84.74 4.39
C MET A 1 -22.69 -83.70 5.51
N ARG A 2 -21.95 -82.60 5.28
CA ARG A 2 -22.15 -81.25 5.83
C ARG A 2 -20.93 -80.39 5.46
N LEU A 3 -21.17 -79.41 4.59
CA LEU A 3 -20.23 -78.37 4.17
C LEU A 3 -19.87 -77.46 5.36
N LEU A 4 -18.60 -77.10 5.49
CA LEU A 4 -18.14 -75.97 6.29
C LEU A 4 -17.87 -74.78 5.34
N ALA A 5 -18.78 -73.81 5.33
CA ALA A 5 -18.59 -72.52 4.68
C ALA A 5 -18.16 -71.48 5.73
N ARG A 6 -17.05 -70.80 5.47
CA ARG A 6 -16.49 -69.73 6.30
C ARG A 6 -17.35 -68.47 6.21
N THR A 7 -17.93 -68.06 7.33
CA THR A 7 -18.59 -66.75 7.50
C THR A 7 -17.56 -65.67 7.76
N TRP A 8 -17.59 -64.62 6.93
CA TRP A 8 -16.84 -63.38 7.12
C TRP A 8 -17.65 -62.42 8.01
N MET A 9 -17.04 -61.94 9.09
CA MET A 9 -17.58 -60.89 9.95
C MET A 9 -17.34 -59.52 9.30
N LEU A 10 -18.42 -58.81 8.96
CA LEU A 10 -18.40 -57.41 8.56
C LEU A 10 -18.21 -56.53 9.81
N LEU A 11 -17.09 -55.82 9.89
CA LEU A 11 -16.86 -54.75 10.86
C LEU A 11 -17.46 -53.45 10.30
N ALA A 12 -18.53 -52.94 10.89
CA ALA A 12 -19.06 -51.61 10.59
C ALA A 12 -18.18 -50.54 11.28
N ILE A 13 -17.41 -49.80 10.49
CA ILE A 13 -16.68 -48.62 10.96
C ILE A 13 -17.66 -47.45 10.98
N VAL A 14 -18.02 -46.99 12.17
CA VAL A 14 -18.74 -45.72 12.36
C VAL A 14 -17.75 -44.58 12.14
N LEU A 15 -17.84 -43.94 10.98
CA LEU A 15 -17.18 -42.67 10.71
C LEU A 15 -17.84 -41.57 11.54
N VAL A 16 -17.24 -41.22 12.68
CA VAL A 16 -17.52 -39.95 13.35
C VAL A 16 -16.91 -38.86 12.48
N SER A 17 -17.74 -38.21 11.68
CA SER A 17 -17.37 -36.98 10.99
C SER A 17 -17.01 -35.93 12.05
N ALA A 18 -15.73 -35.63 12.20
CA ALA A 18 -15.28 -34.45 12.91
C ALA A 18 -15.84 -33.22 12.17
N ARG A 19 -16.95 -32.68 12.67
CA ARG A 19 -17.37 -31.33 12.31
C ARG A 19 -16.22 -30.42 12.67
N THR A 20 -15.65 -29.77 11.65
CA THR A 20 -14.79 -28.60 11.85
C THR A 20 -15.48 -27.66 12.82
N ALA A 21 -14.79 -27.26 13.88
CA ALA A 21 -15.27 -26.24 14.79
C ALA A 21 -15.65 -25.01 13.94
N SER A 22 -16.94 -24.62 13.94
CA SER A 22 -17.33 -23.37 13.32
C SER A 22 -16.59 -22.25 14.05
N SER A 23 -16.07 -21.28 13.31
CA SER A 23 -15.73 -19.99 13.89
C SER A 23 -16.95 -19.53 14.69
N GLN A 24 -16.79 -19.24 15.98
CA GLN A 24 -17.83 -18.49 16.67
C GLN A 24 -17.97 -17.15 15.95
N ASP A 25 -19.18 -16.84 15.47
CA ASP A 25 -19.49 -15.53 14.91
C ASP A 25 -19.17 -14.48 15.98
N PHE A 26 -18.08 -13.73 15.80
CA PHE A 26 -17.67 -12.72 16.75
C PHE A 26 -18.79 -11.69 16.90
N ARG A 27 -19.18 -11.40 18.14
CA ARG A 27 -20.17 -10.38 18.47
C ARG A 27 -19.51 -9.29 19.31
N LEU A 28 -19.89 -8.05 19.02
CA LEU A 28 -19.44 -6.90 19.78
C LEU A 28 -19.88 -7.02 21.25
N PRO A 29 -18.95 -6.97 22.22
CA PRO A 29 -19.26 -7.08 23.65
C PRO A 29 -20.19 -5.96 24.13
N ASP A 30 -21.01 -6.21 25.15
CA ASP A 30 -21.86 -5.17 25.72
C ASP A 30 -21.04 -4.04 26.35
N GLY A 31 -21.48 -2.80 26.13
CA GLY A 31 -20.81 -1.62 26.65
C GLY A 31 -21.40 -0.32 26.15
N ARG A 32 -21.11 0.77 26.88
CA ARG A 32 -21.50 2.13 26.49
C ARG A 32 -20.88 2.48 25.14
N GLY A 33 -21.71 2.85 24.16
CA GLY A 33 -21.28 3.17 22.79
C GLY A 33 -21.44 2.03 21.79
N LYS A 34 -21.79 0.81 22.23
CA LYS A 34 -22.11 -0.32 21.34
C LYS A 34 -23.21 0.03 20.36
N ASP A 35 -24.30 0.62 20.85
CA ASP A 35 -25.46 1.00 20.06
C ASP A 35 -25.09 2.01 18.95
N LEU A 36 -24.15 2.92 19.23
CA LEU A 36 -23.63 3.86 18.23
C LEU A 36 -22.81 3.11 17.16
N VAL A 37 -21.96 2.16 17.55
CA VAL A 37 -21.20 1.35 16.58
C VAL A 37 -22.11 0.51 15.70
N GLU A 38 -23.10 -0.17 16.29
CA GLU A 38 -24.08 -0.95 15.55
C GLU A 38 -24.86 -0.07 14.55
N ARG A 39 -25.28 1.12 15.00
CA ARG A 39 -26.10 2.02 14.19
C ARG A 39 -25.33 2.71 13.07
N HIS A 40 -24.06 3.08 13.28
CA HIS A 40 -23.27 3.89 12.34
C HIS A 40 -22.26 3.06 11.53
N CYS A 41 -21.61 2.08 12.15
CA CYS A 41 -20.54 1.30 11.51
C CYS A 41 -21.07 0.02 10.87
N MET A 42 -22.03 -0.66 11.53
CA MET A 42 -22.45 -1.99 11.08
C MET A 42 -23.40 -2.01 9.88
N ARG A 43 -23.72 -0.84 9.31
CA ARG A 43 -24.40 -0.74 8.01
C ARG A 43 -23.52 -1.24 6.86
N CYS A 44 -22.20 -1.11 6.99
CA CYS A 44 -21.22 -1.50 5.98
C CYS A 44 -20.31 -2.64 6.45
N HIS A 45 -20.15 -2.81 7.77
CA HIS A 45 -19.26 -3.80 8.37
C HIS A 45 -20.06 -4.79 9.22
N ASP A 46 -19.73 -6.07 9.16
CA ASP A 46 -20.13 -6.99 10.22
C ASP A 46 -19.12 -6.92 11.38
N ALA A 47 -19.51 -7.49 12.54
CA ALA A 47 -18.66 -7.46 13.73
C ALA A 47 -17.33 -8.21 13.51
N GLN A 48 -17.33 -9.25 12.69
CA GLN A 48 -16.14 -10.03 12.39
C GLN A 48 -15.14 -9.23 11.53
N LYS A 49 -15.60 -8.45 10.56
CA LYS A 49 -14.77 -7.53 9.78
C LYS A 49 -14.12 -6.47 10.66
N LEU A 50 -14.84 -5.95 11.66
CA LEU A 50 -14.28 -4.97 12.61
C LEU A 50 -13.22 -5.60 13.52
N ALA A 51 -13.41 -6.85 13.95
CA ALA A 51 -12.51 -7.55 14.87
C ALA A 51 -11.39 -8.35 14.20
N GLY A 52 -11.48 -8.59 12.89
CA GLY A 52 -10.50 -9.35 12.14
C GLY A 52 -9.12 -8.68 12.18
N PRO A 53 -8.02 -9.47 12.12
CA PRO A 53 -6.65 -8.96 12.16
C PRO A 53 -6.35 -7.90 11.07
N ASP A 54 -7.16 -7.87 10.01
CA ASP A 54 -6.97 -6.99 8.86
C ASP A 54 -8.03 -5.90 8.70
N GLY A 55 -9.08 -5.82 9.53
CA GLY A 55 -10.20 -4.90 9.27
C GLY A 55 -10.86 -5.09 7.88
N GLY A 56 -10.58 -6.23 7.21
CA GLY A 56 -10.64 -6.39 5.75
C GLY A 56 -9.45 -5.74 5.02
N HIS A 57 -8.40 -6.52 4.73
CA HIS A 57 -7.24 -6.19 3.88
C HIS A 57 -6.32 -5.02 4.31
N TRP A 58 -6.67 -4.29 5.39
CA TRP A 58 -6.04 -3.04 5.82
C TRP A 58 -5.97 -2.95 7.36
N PRO A 59 -4.91 -3.50 7.99
CA PRO A 59 -4.66 -3.44 9.44
C PRO A 59 -4.72 -2.04 10.09
N ALA A 60 -4.61 -0.98 9.27
CA ALA A 60 -4.93 0.39 9.66
C ALA A 60 -6.36 0.56 10.24
N PHE A 61 -7.25 -0.43 10.11
CA PHE A 61 -8.64 -0.42 10.62
C PHE A 61 -8.97 -1.54 11.63
N GLY A 62 -7.98 -2.35 12.02
CA GLY A 62 -8.17 -3.50 12.91
C GLY A 62 -8.13 -3.18 14.42
N PRO A 63 -8.12 -4.21 15.28
CA PRO A 63 -8.07 -4.07 16.74
C PRO A 63 -6.73 -3.49 17.26
N GLY A 64 -6.69 -3.13 18.56
CA GLY A 64 -5.46 -2.72 19.26
C GLY A 64 -5.07 -1.24 19.10
N LYS A 65 -6.02 -0.39 18.70
CA LYS A 65 -5.81 1.06 18.48
C LYS A 65 -6.14 1.90 19.70
N SER A 66 -5.44 3.02 19.85
CA SER A 66 -5.78 4.08 20.81
C SER A 66 -7.06 4.84 20.39
N PRO A 67 -7.68 5.62 21.29
CA PRO A 67 -8.81 6.48 20.92
C PRO A 67 -8.49 7.46 19.78
N GLU A 68 -7.28 8.03 19.76
CA GLU A 68 -6.83 8.96 18.73
C GLU A 68 -6.64 8.25 17.37
N GLU A 69 -6.14 7.01 17.38
CA GLU A 69 -6.05 6.17 16.19
C GLU A 69 -7.46 5.83 15.65
N TRP A 70 -8.40 5.46 16.51
CA TRP A 70 -9.80 5.25 16.11
C TRP A 70 -10.44 6.51 15.55
N GLN A 71 -10.13 7.69 16.09
CA GLN A 71 -10.60 8.95 15.52
C GLN A 71 -10.09 9.18 14.10
N ARG A 72 -8.83 8.82 13.79
CA ARG A 72 -8.29 8.88 12.41
C ARG A 72 -9.00 7.91 11.47
N VAL A 73 -9.33 6.70 11.95
CA VAL A 73 -10.14 5.71 11.21
C VAL A 73 -11.52 6.28 10.90
N MET A 74 -12.23 6.85 11.87
CA MET A 74 -13.56 7.41 11.65
C MET A 74 -13.54 8.63 10.73
N THR A 75 -12.50 9.46 10.84
CA THR A 75 -12.25 10.56 9.89
C THR A 75 -12.09 10.01 8.45
N PHE A 76 -11.59 8.78 8.28
CA PHE A 76 -11.50 8.13 6.97
C PHE A 76 -12.83 7.59 6.51
N MET A 77 -13.56 6.93 7.39
CA MET A 77 -14.92 6.47 7.10
C MET A 77 -15.87 7.63 6.78
N GLY A 78 -15.60 8.85 7.26
CA GLY A 78 -16.34 10.05 6.86
C GLY A 78 -16.24 10.37 5.36
N THR A 79 -15.19 9.88 4.70
CA THR A 79 -15.06 9.96 3.24
C THR A 79 -16.00 8.99 2.54
N TYR A 80 -16.44 7.91 3.22
CA TYR A 80 -17.45 6.94 2.78
C TYR A 80 -18.87 7.26 3.33
N GLY A 81 -19.06 8.44 3.92
CA GLY A 81 -20.37 8.90 4.40
C GLY A 81 -20.65 8.66 5.88
N LEU A 82 -19.70 8.13 6.67
CA LEU A 82 -19.85 8.10 8.13
C LEU A 82 -20.05 9.52 8.67
N THR A 83 -21.10 9.68 9.47
CA THR A 83 -21.38 10.92 10.20
C THR A 83 -21.59 10.57 11.66
N LEU A 84 -20.83 11.23 12.53
CA LEU A 84 -20.94 11.16 13.99
C LEU A 84 -20.93 12.59 14.53
N THR A 85 -21.71 12.86 15.56
CA THR A 85 -21.63 14.16 16.25
C THR A 85 -20.33 14.28 17.06
N LYS A 86 -19.99 15.50 17.49
CA LYS A 86 -18.81 15.73 18.34
C LYS A 86 -18.91 14.99 19.67
N GLU A 87 -20.13 14.76 20.16
CA GLU A 87 -20.45 14.07 21.40
C GLU A 87 -20.42 12.53 21.23
N GLU A 88 -20.75 12.04 20.04
CA GLU A 88 -20.71 10.60 19.73
C GLU A 88 -19.28 10.09 19.52
N VAL A 89 -18.39 10.91 18.95
CA VAL A 89 -17.00 10.51 18.63
C VAL A 89 -16.26 9.91 19.84
N PRO A 90 -16.19 10.57 21.02
CA PRO A 90 -15.51 10.00 22.19
C PRO A 90 -16.15 8.70 22.71
N LEU A 91 -17.47 8.55 22.58
CA LEU A 91 -18.18 7.35 23.01
C LEU A 91 -17.84 6.16 22.11
N VAL A 92 -17.83 6.38 20.80
CA VAL A 92 -17.49 5.37 19.81
C VAL A 92 -16.02 4.97 19.91
N THR A 93 -15.08 5.92 20.00
CA THR A 93 -13.65 5.58 20.12
C THR A 93 -13.35 4.83 21.40
N ALA A 94 -13.88 5.27 22.55
CA ALA A 94 -13.69 4.58 23.83
C ALA A 94 -14.26 3.15 23.79
N TYR A 95 -15.45 2.98 23.21
CA TYR A 95 -16.05 1.66 23.04
C TYR A 95 -15.19 0.77 22.14
N LEU A 96 -14.83 1.22 20.92
CA LEU A 96 -14.03 0.43 19.98
C LEU A 96 -12.66 0.06 20.55
N THR A 97 -12.02 0.97 21.29
CA THR A 97 -10.73 0.72 21.96
C THR A 97 -10.84 -0.46 22.93
N LYS A 98 -11.94 -0.54 23.69
CA LYS A 98 -12.18 -1.61 24.66
C LYS A 98 -12.69 -2.89 24.00
N ALA A 99 -13.68 -2.78 23.11
CA ALA A 99 -14.36 -3.88 22.46
C ALA A 99 -13.46 -4.62 21.46
N LEU A 100 -12.56 -3.88 20.80
CA LEU A 100 -11.59 -4.38 19.84
C LEU A 100 -10.17 -4.24 20.39
N ALA A 101 -10.00 -4.54 21.68
CA ALA A 101 -8.69 -4.64 22.29
C ALA A 101 -7.89 -5.73 21.57
N GLY A 102 -6.64 -5.42 21.26
CA GLY A 102 -5.73 -6.31 20.55
C GLY A 102 -4.29 -6.00 20.94
N PRO A 103 -3.33 -6.80 20.48
CA PRO A 103 -1.93 -6.54 20.79
C PRO A 103 -1.54 -5.18 20.22
N ALA A 104 -1.00 -4.30 21.07
CA ALA A 104 -0.52 -3.00 20.64
C ALA A 104 0.46 -3.12 19.47
N ARG A 105 0.54 -2.04 18.68
CA ARG A 105 1.53 -1.91 17.61
C ARG A 105 2.95 -2.17 18.15
N PRO A 106 3.83 -2.82 17.37
CA PRO A 106 5.22 -3.01 17.80
C PRO A 106 5.91 -1.66 17.99
N THR A 107 6.75 -1.57 19.02
CA THR A 107 7.61 -0.40 19.24
C THR A 107 8.64 -0.30 18.12
N GLY A 108 8.79 0.90 17.54
CA GLY A 108 9.81 1.14 16.52
C GLY A 108 11.23 0.95 17.06
N VAL A 109 12.03 0.11 16.40
CA VAL A 109 13.39 -0.21 16.82
C VAL A 109 14.39 0.73 16.16
N ARG A 110 15.10 1.53 16.98
CA ARG A 110 16.21 2.39 16.53
C ARG A 110 17.51 1.60 16.42
N MET A 111 18.15 1.67 15.26
CA MET A 111 19.44 1.05 14.97
C MET A 111 20.40 2.14 14.50
N ALA A 112 21.46 2.37 15.28
CA ALA A 112 22.51 3.33 14.93
C ALA A 112 23.39 2.83 13.78
N GLY A 113 24.02 3.74 13.07
CA GLY A 113 24.93 3.43 11.97
C GLY A 113 25.64 4.68 11.45
N PRO A 114 26.46 4.53 10.39
CA PRO A 114 27.37 5.58 9.92
C PRO A 114 26.69 6.69 9.10
N ILE A 115 25.38 6.60 8.89
CA ILE A 115 24.61 7.56 8.10
C ILE A 115 23.79 8.44 9.02
N GLU A 116 23.67 9.72 8.69
CA GLU A 116 22.74 10.64 9.33
C GLU A 116 21.56 10.91 8.41
N ALA A 117 20.37 11.03 8.99
CA ALA A 117 19.16 11.39 8.27
C ALA A 117 18.49 12.56 8.97
N THR A 118 18.19 13.62 8.22
CA THR A 118 17.36 14.74 8.67
C THR A 118 15.96 14.58 8.11
N ILE A 119 14.96 14.55 8.98
CA ILE A 119 13.56 14.37 8.61
C ILE A 119 12.83 15.69 8.77
N ARG A 120 12.15 16.13 7.72
CA ARG A 120 11.33 17.35 7.70
C ARG A 120 9.96 17.03 7.14
N GLU A 121 8.92 17.55 7.79
CA GLU A 121 7.53 17.31 7.41
C GLU A 121 6.86 18.64 7.01
N TRP A 122 5.99 18.57 6.01
CA TRP A 122 5.08 19.66 5.65
C TRP A 122 3.64 19.18 5.82
N LYS A 123 2.85 19.93 6.59
CA LYS A 123 1.41 19.72 6.62
C LYS A 123 0.83 20.13 5.27
N VAL A 124 -0.03 19.26 4.74
CA VAL A 124 -0.79 19.56 3.54
C VAL A 124 -2.25 19.80 3.87
N THR A 125 -3.08 19.99 2.85
CA THR A 125 -4.50 20.25 3.03
C THR A 125 -5.16 19.12 3.85
N PRO A 126 -5.80 19.43 4.99
CA PRO A 126 -6.38 18.42 5.86
C PRO A 126 -7.46 17.57 5.15
N GLY A 127 -7.52 16.29 5.51
CA GLY A 127 -8.49 15.33 4.99
C GLY A 127 -8.21 14.88 3.56
N THR A 128 -7.11 15.32 2.93
CA THR A 128 -6.77 14.88 1.57
C THR A 128 -6.24 13.46 1.54
N ARG A 129 -5.60 13.01 2.62
CA ARG A 129 -4.90 11.72 2.72
C ARG A 129 -3.92 11.51 1.56
N PRO A 130 -2.76 12.16 1.61
CA PRO A 130 -1.67 11.93 0.66
C PRO A 130 -1.37 10.44 0.55
N HIS A 131 -1.41 9.89 -0.66
CA HIS A 131 -1.21 8.45 -0.86
C HIS A 131 0.12 8.11 -1.53
N ASP A 132 0.31 8.49 -2.79
CA ASP A 132 1.58 8.34 -3.50
C ASP A 132 2.17 9.74 -3.73
N PRO A 133 3.47 9.96 -3.50
CA PRO A 133 4.17 11.18 -3.91
C PRO A 133 4.95 10.97 -5.22
N THR A 134 5.22 12.06 -5.95
CA THR A 134 6.30 12.16 -6.96
C THR A 134 6.99 13.51 -6.87
N VAL A 135 8.28 13.58 -7.20
CA VAL A 135 8.98 14.86 -7.41
C VAL A 135 8.93 15.19 -8.90
N ALA A 136 8.34 16.34 -9.25
CA ALA A 136 8.23 16.78 -10.65
C ALA A 136 9.51 17.49 -11.12
N PRO A 137 9.75 17.58 -12.45
CA PRO A 137 10.75 18.49 -13.00
C PRO A 137 10.53 19.91 -12.46
N GLY A 138 11.57 20.50 -11.85
CA GLY A 138 11.49 21.78 -11.14
C GLY A 138 11.36 21.68 -9.61
N GLY A 139 11.34 20.47 -9.05
CA GLY A 139 11.49 20.24 -7.60
C GLY A 139 10.22 20.34 -6.77
N ALA A 140 9.07 20.67 -7.39
CA ALA A 140 7.78 20.61 -6.71
C ALA A 140 7.39 19.16 -6.43
N VAL A 141 6.82 18.92 -5.26
CA VAL A 141 6.40 17.59 -4.82
C VAL A 141 4.90 17.46 -5.02
N TRP A 142 4.49 16.49 -5.83
CA TRP A 142 3.09 16.20 -6.07
C TRP A 142 2.66 14.98 -5.28
N TYR A 143 1.39 14.95 -4.88
CA TYR A 143 0.78 13.83 -4.20
C TYR A 143 -0.66 13.61 -4.63
N THR A 144 -1.13 12.36 -4.55
CA THR A 144 -2.55 12.03 -4.71
C THR A 144 -3.28 12.31 -3.40
N GLY A 145 -4.29 13.18 -3.44
CA GLY A 145 -5.22 13.40 -2.33
C GLY A 145 -6.41 12.44 -2.45
N GLN A 146 -6.17 11.16 -2.20
CA GLN A 146 -7.08 10.05 -2.52
C GLN A 146 -8.50 10.26 -1.98
N ALA A 147 -8.62 10.69 -0.72
CA ALA A 147 -9.90 10.87 -0.03
C ALA A 147 -10.74 12.04 -0.56
N SER A 148 -10.15 12.90 -1.39
CA SER A 148 -10.70 14.21 -1.72
C SER A 148 -10.69 14.53 -3.21
N SER A 149 -10.42 13.52 -4.04
CA SER A 149 -10.45 13.57 -5.51
C SER A 149 -9.66 14.73 -6.11
N ARG A 150 -8.42 14.92 -5.65
CA ARG A 150 -7.52 15.99 -6.10
C ARG A 150 -6.07 15.53 -6.17
N LEU A 151 -5.27 16.26 -6.93
CA LEU A 151 -3.80 16.21 -6.81
C LEU A 151 -3.33 17.44 -6.05
N GLY A 152 -2.43 17.26 -5.09
CA GLY A 152 -1.79 18.35 -4.40
C GLY A 152 -0.38 18.57 -4.94
N ARG A 153 0.02 19.84 -5.00
CA ARG A 153 1.37 20.29 -5.37
C ARG A 153 1.94 21.09 -4.19
N LEU A 154 2.95 20.54 -3.55
CA LEU A 154 3.73 21.18 -2.50
C LEU A 154 4.98 21.83 -3.11
N ASP A 155 5.19 23.11 -2.81
CA ASP A 155 6.49 23.76 -2.96
C ASP A 155 7.28 23.55 -1.65
N PRO A 156 8.37 22.76 -1.64
CA PRO A 156 9.09 22.48 -0.41
C PRO A 156 9.92 23.67 0.10
N SER A 157 10.19 24.68 -0.74
CA SER A 157 10.95 25.86 -0.35
C SER A 157 10.11 26.87 0.43
N THR A 158 8.83 27.00 0.08
CA THR A 158 7.88 27.92 0.73
C THR A 158 6.91 27.22 1.67
N GLY A 159 6.69 25.91 1.48
CA GLY A 159 5.64 25.14 2.14
C GLY A 159 4.24 25.35 1.55
N GLU A 160 4.12 26.09 0.45
CA GLU A 160 2.82 26.36 -0.18
C GLU A 160 2.24 25.09 -0.81
N VAL A 161 0.95 24.85 -0.59
CA VAL A 161 0.21 23.74 -1.17
C VAL A 161 -0.89 24.25 -2.10
N ARG A 162 -0.78 23.91 -3.38
CA ARG A 162 -1.83 24.13 -4.38
C ARG A 162 -2.58 22.84 -4.67
N ASN A 163 -3.91 22.90 -4.69
CA ASN A 163 -4.76 21.74 -5.00
C ASN A 163 -5.34 21.85 -6.41
N TYR A 164 -5.41 20.71 -7.10
CA TYR A 164 -6.00 20.55 -8.42
C TYR A 164 -7.17 19.56 -8.34
N PRO A 165 -8.42 20.04 -8.28
CA PRO A 165 -9.60 19.19 -8.30
C PRO A 165 -9.65 18.36 -9.59
N LEU A 166 -9.90 17.06 -9.48
CA LEU A 166 -9.97 16.16 -10.65
C LEU A 166 -11.39 16.02 -11.22
N ARG A 167 -12.38 16.55 -10.51
CA ARG A 167 -13.75 16.73 -10.96
C ARG A 167 -14.48 17.80 -10.13
N PRO A 168 -15.51 18.45 -10.68
CA PRO A 168 -16.21 19.55 -10.00
C PRO A 168 -17.17 19.07 -8.90
N ASP A 169 -17.69 17.85 -9.00
CA ASP A 169 -18.77 17.32 -8.17
C ASP A 169 -18.39 16.01 -7.47
N ASN A 170 -19.03 15.71 -6.34
CA ASN A 170 -18.96 14.41 -5.67
C ASN A 170 -17.52 13.94 -5.31
N THR A 171 -16.76 14.70 -4.53
CA THR A 171 -15.33 14.41 -4.30
C THR A 171 -15.03 13.24 -3.32
N LYS A 172 -16.06 12.72 -2.64
CA LYS A 172 -15.97 11.70 -1.58
C LYS A 172 -15.93 10.27 -2.12
N LEU A 173 -15.27 9.37 -1.40
CA LEU A 173 -15.23 7.94 -1.73
C LEU A 173 -16.58 7.25 -1.42
N PRO A 174 -16.91 6.12 -2.07
CA PRO A 174 -16.21 5.51 -3.20
C PRO A 174 -16.54 6.21 -4.53
N TYR A 175 -17.40 7.21 -4.55
CA TYR A 175 -17.93 7.75 -5.81
C TYR A 175 -16.97 8.67 -6.54
N GLY A 176 -15.98 9.23 -5.83
CA GLY A 176 -14.93 10.14 -6.30
C GLY A 176 -14.06 9.60 -7.43
N VAL A 177 -13.04 10.37 -7.82
CA VAL A 177 -11.95 9.84 -8.67
C VAL A 177 -11.11 8.83 -7.88
N GLY A 178 -10.89 9.12 -6.59
CA GLY A 178 -9.99 8.36 -5.73
C GLY A 178 -8.62 8.18 -6.37
N PRO A 179 -7.90 9.28 -6.70
CA PRO A 179 -6.60 9.18 -7.34
C PRO A 179 -5.67 8.38 -6.44
N HIS A 180 -5.04 7.35 -6.99
CA HIS A 180 -4.22 6.44 -6.20
C HIS A 180 -2.73 6.68 -6.40
N GLY A 181 -2.18 6.23 -7.53
CA GLY A 181 -0.79 6.46 -7.92
C GLY A 181 -0.64 7.67 -8.84
N LEU A 182 0.56 8.24 -8.88
CA LEU A 182 0.91 9.29 -9.84
C LEU A 182 2.38 9.25 -10.25
N VAL A 183 2.69 9.85 -11.39
CA VAL A 183 4.04 10.03 -11.91
C VAL A 183 4.10 11.31 -12.75
N ALA A 184 5.20 12.06 -12.66
CA ALA A 184 5.44 13.21 -13.52
C ALA A 184 6.11 12.77 -14.83
N ASP A 185 5.69 13.34 -15.97
CA ASP A 185 6.43 13.19 -17.22
C ASP A 185 7.55 14.23 -17.35
N LYS A 186 8.40 14.05 -18.37
CA LYS A 186 9.53 14.94 -18.67
C LYS A 186 9.13 16.39 -18.96
N ASP A 187 7.89 16.61 -19.38
CA ASP A 187 7.36 17.93 -19.74
C ASP A 187 6.63 18.59 -18.55
N GLY A 188 6.63 17.91 -17.39
CA GLY A 188 6.05 18.39 -16.14
C GLY A 188 4.55 18.12 -15.98
N TYR A 189 3.91 17.39 -16.90
CA TYR A 189 2.53 16.95 -16.70
C TYR A 189 2.48 15.84 -15.65
N ILE A 190 1.36 15.78 -14.93
CA ILE A 190 1.18 14.79 -13.86
C ILE A 190 0.19 13.75 -14.32
N TRP A 191 0.67 12.52 -14.48
CA TRP A 191 -0.12 11.35 -14.81
C TRP A 191 -0.57 10.67 -13.54
N TYR A 192 -1.82 10.20 -13.50
CA TYR A 192 -2.39 9.55 -12.32
C TYR A 192 -3.37 8.45 -12.69
N THR A 193 -3.64 7.57 -11.72
CA THR A 193 -4.66 6.52 -11.80
C THR A 193 -5.92 6.94 -11.02
N GLY A 194 -7.05 7.06 -11.71
CA GLY A 194 -8.36 7.21 -11.08
C GLY A 194 -8.90 5.84 -10.69
N GLN A 195 -8.61 5.41 -9.46
CA GLN A 195 -8.87 4.05 -9.00
C GLN A 195 -10.37 3.73 -8.96
N GLN A 196 -11.20 4.71 -8.58
CA GLN A 196 -12.63 4.51 -8.35
C GLN A 196 -13.47 4.69 -9.61
N ASP A 197 -13.15 5.68 -10.46
CA ASP A 197 -13.87 5.95 -11.70
C ASP A 197 -13.22 5.30 -12.95
N GLY A 198 -12.16 4.50 -12.74
CA GLY A 198 -11.64 3.56 -13.74
C GLY A 198 -10.98 4.22 -14.96
N HIS A 199 -10.08 5.18 -14.74
CA HIS A 199 -9.37 5.85 -15.83
C HIS A 199 -7.90 6.17 -15.50
N LEU A 200 -7.13 6.52 -16.54
CA LEU A 200 -5.86 7.22 -16.38
C LEU A 200 -6.07 8.70 -16.70
N GLY A 201 -5.49 9.59 -15.91
CA GLY A 201 -5.57 11.03 -16.15
C GLY A 201 -4.20 11.67 -16.36
N LYS A 202 -4.15 12.68 -17.22
CA LYS A 202 -2.99 13.56 -17.42
C LYS A 202 -3.39 15.00 -17.09
N LEU A 203 -2.83 15.54 -16.02
CA LEU A 203 -3.05 16.92 -15.57
C LEU A 203 -1.97 17.85 -16.14
N ASP A 204 -2.39 18.94 -16.77
CA ASP A 204 -1.54 20.09 -17.04
C ASP A 204 -1.46 21.00 -15.80
N PRO A 205 -0.29 21.15 -15.17
CA PRO A 205 -0.17 21.98 -13.97
C PRO A 205 -0.34 23.48 -14.22
N LYS A 206 -0.17 23.95 -15.47
CA LYS A 206 -0.29 25.37 -15.85
C LYS A 206 -1.75 25.79 -15.93
N THR A 207 -2.57 24.98 -16.61
CA THR A 207 -3.98 25.27 -16.87
C THR A 207 -4.93 24.59 -15.88
N GLY A 208 -4.49 23.51 -15.23
CA GLY A 208 -5.34 22.65 -14.41
C GLY A 208 -6.23 21.70 -15.20
N VAL A 209 -6.11 21.67 -16.54
CA VAL A 209 -6.92 20.81 -17.42
C VAL A 209 -6.46 19.36 -17.30
N VAL A 210 -7.44 18.44 -17.27
CA VAL A 210 -7.22 17.00 -17.22
C VAL A 210 -7.64 16.36 -18.54
N THR A 211 -6.72 15.63 -19.17
CA THR A 211 -7.05 14.69 -20.24
C THR A 211 -7.29 13.31 -19.64
N LYS A 212 -8.44 12.67 -19.94
CA LYS A 212 -8.78 11.34 -19.43
C LYS A 212 -8.63 10.27 -20.51
N TYR A 213 -8.02 9.14 -20.16
CA TYR A 213 -7.91 7.96 -20.99
C TYR A 213 -8.76 6.85 -20.37
N LYS A 214 -9.82 6.46 -21.08
CA LYS A 214 -10.74 5.42 -20.64
C LYS A 214 -10.10 4.05 -20.79
N ILE A 215 -10.17 3.23 -19.74
CA ILE A 215 -9.72 1.84 -19.82
C ILE A 215 -10.64 1.06 -20.78
N PRO A 216 -10.10 0.34 -21.80
CA PRO A 216 -10.89 -0.39 -22.79
C PRO A 216 -11.46 -1.71 -22.25
N ASN A 217 -11.77 -1.76 -20.95
CA ASN A 217 -12.45 -2.85 -20.28
C ASN A 217 -13.15 -2.29 -19.03
N PRO A 218 -14.44 -1.90 -19.11
CA PRO A 218 -15.16 -1.29 -18.00
C PRO A 218 -15.34 -2.20 -16.78
N SER A 219 -15.24 -3.52 -16.97
CA SER A 219 -15.30 -4.51 -15.88
C SER A 219 -13.97 -4.68 -15.17
N ALA A 220 -12.86 -4.21 -15.77
CA ALA A 220 -11.57 -4.16 -15.12
C ALA A 220 -11.48 -2.89 -14.27
N GLY A 221 -11.58 -3.05 -12.95
CA GLY A 221 -11.54 -1.96 -11.99
C GLY A 221 -10.16 -1.70 -11.38
N GLY A 222 -10.03 -0.55 -10.72
CA GLY A 222 -8.91 -0.23 -9.85
C GLY A 222 -7.56 0.00 -10.52
N PRO A 223 -7.42 0.90 -11.52
CA PRO A 223 -6.11 1.42 -11.92
C PRO A 223 -5.34 1.89 -10.68
N HIS A 224 -4.07 1.49 -10.56
CA HIS A 224 -3.37 1.57 -9.28
C HIS A 224 -2.01 2.27 -9.36
N THR A 225 -0.91 1.58 -9.69
CA THR A 225 0.43 2.20 -9.71
C THR A 225 0.86 2.48 -11.15
N PRO A 226 0.96 3.75 -11.58
CA PRO A 226 1.50 4.12 -12.89
C PRO A 226 3.03 4.37 -12.83
N ILE A 227 3.75 4.00 -13.88
CA ILE A 227 5.18 4.32 -14.06
C ILE A 227 5.52 4.40 -15.55
N PHE A 228 6.40 5.34 -15.93
CA PHE A 228 6.95 5.39 -17.28
C PHE A 228 8.10 4.41 -17.44
N ASP A 229 8.14 3.69 -18.56
CA ASP A 229 9.37 3.02 -18.99
C ASP A 229 10.33 3.99 -19.70
N GLN A 230 11.53 3.50 -20.01
CA GLN A 230 12.57 4.27 -20.67
C GLN A 230 12.22 4.68 -22.11
N LYS A 231 11.16 4.11 -22.70
CA LYS A 231 10.65 4.44 -24.05
C LYS A 231 9.45 5.40 -24.00
N GLY A 232 9.04 5.82 -22.80
CA GLY A 232 7.92 6.73 -22.58
C GLY A 232 6.54 6.08 -22.63
N ALA A 233 6.45 4.74 -22.61
CA ALA A 233 5.18 4.07 -22.40
C ALA A 233 4.81 4.11 -20.92
N LEU A 234 3.54 4.35 -20.61
CA LEU A 234 3.05 4.38 -19.24
C LEU A 234 2.48 3.01 -18.87
N TRP A 235 3.21 2.27 -18.03
CA TRP A 235 2.75 1.02 -17.46
C TRP A 235 1.92 1.29 -16.20
N PHE A 236 0.91 0.46 -15.96
CA PHE A 236 0.08 0.58 -14.77
C PHE A 236 -0.50 -0.76 -14.32
N THR A 237 -0.66 -0.94 -13.02
CA THR A 237 -1.41 -2.08 -12.46
C THR A 237 -2.90 -1.78 -12.37
N MET A 238 -3.72 -2.84 -12.47
CA MET A 238 -5.17 -2.82 -12.31
C MET A 238 -5.53 -3.82 -11.21
N GLN A 239 -5.64 -3.33 -9.98
CA GLN A 239 -5.73 -4.17 -8.79
C GLN A 239 -6.97 -5.07 -8.82
N GLN A 240 -8.15 -4.48 -8.91
CA GLN A 240 -9.43 -5.20 -8.85
C GLN A 240 -9.72 -5.95 -10.16
N GLY A 241 -9.21 -5.45 -11.29
CA GLY A 241 -9.33 -6.09 -12.59
C GLY A 241 -8.42 -7.30 -12.79
N ASN A 242 -7.51 -7.60 -11.85
CA ASN A 242 -6.50 -8.67 -11.98
C ASN A 242 -5.66 -8.53 -13.27
N MET A 243 -5.28 -7.30 -13.62
CA MET A 243 -4.64 -6.97 -14.89
C MET A 243 -3.43 -6.05 -14.72
N VAL A 244 -2.60 -6.00 -15.75
CA VAL A 244 -1.58 -4.97 -15.95
C VAL A 244 -1.81 -4.34 -17.32
N GLY A 245 -1.63 -3.03 -17.42
CA GLY A 245 -1.84 -2.26 -18.63
C GLY A 245 -0.62 -1.48 -19.06
N ARG A 246 -0.59 -1.15 -20.35
CA ARG A 246 0.38 -0.26 -20.98
C ARG A 246 -0.35 0.75 -21.85
N LEU A 247 -0.20 2.03 -21.55
CA LEU A 247 -0.65 3.15 -22.35
C LEU A 247 0.52 3.68 -23.20
N THR A 248 0.27 3.92 -24.48
CA THR A 248 1.18 4.67 -25.37
C THR A 248 0.72 6.13 -25.42
N PRO A 249 1.38 7.09 -24.73
CA PRO A 249 0.86 8.46 -24.61
C PRO A 249 0.66 9.19 -25.94
N ALA A 250 1.50 8.91 -26.94
CA ALA A 250 1.43 9.55 -28.26
C ALA A 250 0.15 9.21 -29.03
N THR A 251 -0.41 8.02 -28.83
CA THR A 251 -1.59 7.53 -29.56
C THR A 251 -2.83 7.39 -28.68
N GLY A 252 -2.66 7.35 -27.35
CA GLY A 252 -3.73 7.02 -26.41
C GLY A 252 -4.08 5.53 -26.35
N GLU A 253 -3.35 4.67 -27.08
CA GLU A 253 -3.62 3.23 -27.13
C GLU A 253 -3.32 2.57 -25.78
N ILE A 254 -4.29 1.81 -25.25
CA ILE A 254 -4.14 1.01 -24.03
C ILE A 254 -4.20 -0.48 -24.38
N LYS A 255 -3.16 -1.22 -23.99
CA LYS A 255 -3.15 -2.68 -24.00
C LYS A 255 -3.26 -3.20 -22.58
N LEU A 256 -4.04 -4.27 -22.38
CA LEU A 256 -4.25 -4.91 -21.09
C LEU A 256 -3.89 -6.39 -21.19
N VAL A 257 -3.35 -6.95 -20.11
CA VAL A 257 -3.12 -8.39 -19.94
C VAL A 257 -3.65 -8.84 -18.58
N THR A 258 -4.37 -9.96 -18.57
CA THR A 258 -4.92 -10.57 -17.35
C THR A 258 -3.89 -11.49 -16.73
N MET A 259 -3.78 -11.47 -15.40
CA MET A 259 -2.88 -12.36 -14.69
C MET A 259 -3.37 -13.82 -14.72
N PRO A 260 -2.48 -14.80 -14.96
CA PRO A 260 -2.82 -16.21 -14.86
C PRO A 260 -3.36 -16.62 -13.49
N THR A 261 -2.77 -16.10 -12.41
CA THR A 261 -3.30 -16.29 -11.06
C THR A 261 -4.56 -15.45 -10.89
N ALA A 262 -5.69 -16.11 -10.62
CA ALA A 262 -6.98 -15.45 -10.40
C ALA A 262 -6.96 -14.63 -9.11
N ASN A 263 -7.61 -13.46 -9.13
CA ASN A 263 -7.72 -12.55 -7.98
C ASN A 263 -6.37 -12.22 -7.32
N SER A 264 -5.29 -12.18 -8.11
CA SER A 264 -3.93 -11.97 -7.61
C SER A 264 -3.66 -10.54 -7.15
N GLU A 265 -4.51 -9.59 -7.56
CA GLU A 265 -4.44 -8.16 -7.24
C GLU A 265 -3.07 -7.52 -7.54
N PRO A 266 -2.74 -7.28 -8.83
CA PRO A 266 -1.56 -6.51 -9.22
C PRO A 266 -1.51 -5.15 -8.52
N TYR A 267 -0.44 -4.87 -7.79
CA TYR A 267 -0.38 -3.74 -6.85
C TYR A 267 0.78 -2.77 -7.16
N GLY A 268 1.95 -2.95 -6.54
CA GLY A 268 3.12 -2.10 -6.75
C GLY A 268 3.81 -2.47 -8.06
N LEU A 269 4.48 -1.52 -8.71
CA LEU A 269 5.06 -1.69 -10.04
C LEU A 269 6.40 -0.93 -10.14
N VAL A 270 7.43 -1.58 -10.70
CA VAL A 270 8.73 -0.99 -11.05
C VAL A 270 9.16 -1.45 -12.44
N ILE A 271 10.04 -0.70 -13.10
CA ILE A 271 10.63 -1.07 -14.39
C ILE A 271 12.13 -1.26 -14.20
N ASN A 272 12.68 -2.41 -14.60
CA ASN A 272 14.12 -2.64 -14.52
C ASN A 272 14.91 -1.94 -15.64
N SER A 273 16.24 -2.08 -15.65
CA SER A 273 17.11 -1.41 -16.63
C SER A 273 16.86 -1.85 -18.09
N LYS A 274 16.21 -3.01 -18.28
CA LYS A 274 15.87 -3.61 -19.58
C LYS A 274 14.47 -3.23 -20.07
N GLY A 275 13.75 -2.39 -19.32
CA GLY A 275 12.37 -2.01 -19.63
C GLY A 275 11.33 -3.08 -19.27
N VAL A 276 11.70 -4.09 -18.50
CA VAL A 276 10.79 -5.15 -18.05
C VAL A 276 10.02 -4.67 -16.82
N PRO A 277 8.68 -4.56 -16.87
CA PRO A 277 7.88 -4.28 -15.68
C PRO A 277 7.87 -5.47 -14.73
N PHE A 278 8.04 -5.19 -13.44
CA PHE A 278 7.83 -6.10 -12.32
C PHE A 278 6.77 -5.53 -11.39
N PHE A 279 5.86 -6.37 -10.92
CA PHE A 279 4.77 -5.96 -10.04
C PHE A 279 4.46 -6.99 -8.97
N THR A 280 3.96 -6.55 -7.82
CA THR A 280 3.46 -7.46 -6.79
C THR A 280 2.07 -7.95 -7.13
N GLN A 281 1.76 -9.18 -6.74
CA GLN A 281 0.41 -9.73 -6.70
C GLN A 281 0.01 -9.88 -5.23
N LEU A 282 -0.73 -8.89 -4.72
CA LEU A 282 -1.02 -8.69 -3.30
C LEU A 282 -1.67 -9.91 -2.65
N MET A 283 -2.61 -10.54 -3.35
CA MET A 283 -3.37 -11.71 -2.90
C MET A 283 -2.87 -13.01 -3.55
N GLY A 284 -1.82 -12.89 -4.37
CA GLY A 284 -1.26 -13.99 -5.15
C GLY A 284 0.01 -14.59 -4.56
N ASN A 285 0.57 -14.11 -3.44
CA ASN A 285 1.84 -14.60 -2.87
C ASN A 285 3.00 -14.60 -3.90
N ARG A 286 2.97 -13.64 -4.85
CA ARG A 286 3.76 -13.66 -6.07
C ARG A 286 4.29 -12.28 -6.45
N ILE A 287 5.37 -12.27 -7.22
CA ILE A 287 5.76 -11.16 -8.08
C ILE A 287 5.50 -11.58 -9.53
N GLY A 288 4.96 -10.69 -10.35
CA GLY A 288 4.83 -10.88 -11.79
C GLY A 288 5.83 -10.02 -12.55
N SER A 289 6.18 -10.45 -13.76
CA SER A 289 6.87 -9.63 -14.77
C SER A 289 6.24 -9.80 -16.14
N LEU A 290 6.30 -8.76 -16.98
CA LEU A 290 5.85 -8.87 -18.38
C LEU A 290 7.00 -8.69 -19.36
N ASP A 291 6.99 -9.48 -20.43
CA ASP A 291 7.76 -9.12 -21.61
C ASP A 291 7.22 -7.79 -22.19
N PRO A 292 8.07 -6.76 -22.34
CA PRO A 292 7.61 -5.42 -22.67
C PRO A 292 7.12 -5.27 -24.12
N VAL A 293 7.31 -6.29 -24.97
CA VAL A 293 6.88 -6.26 -26.38
C VAL A 293 5.61 -7.10 -26.56
N THR A 294 5.66 -8.36 -26.14
CA THR A 294 4.63 -9.38 -26.33
C THR A 294 3.56 -9.38 -25.24
N MET A 295 3.80 -8.70 -24.11
CA MET A 295 2.93 -8.72 -22.91
C MET A 295 2.82 -10.10 -22.25
N GLN A 296 3.72 -11.05 -22.54
CA GLN A 296 3.70 -12.36 -21.91
C GLN A 296 4.02 -12.25 -20.41
N VAL A 297 3.22 -12.89 -19.56
CA VAL A 297 3.37 -12.88 -18.10
C VAL A 297 4.30 -14.00 -17.64
N ARG A 298 5.18 -13.69 -16.68
CA ARG A 298 5.91 -14.65 -15.85
C ARG A 298 5.63 -14.34 -14.38
N GLU A 299 5.30 -15.37 -13.59
CA GLU A 299 5.03 -15.24 -12.14
C GLU A 299 6.11 -15.98 -11.33
N TYR A 300 6.55 -15.35 -10.24
CA TYR A 300 7.51 -15.87 -9.28
C TYR A 300 6.78 -16.09 -7.95
N PHE A 301 6.62 -17.34 -7.55
CA PHE A 301 6.02 -17.68 -6.26
C PHE A 301 7.00 -17.40 -5.13
N LEU A 302 6.56 -16.64 -4.13
CA LEU A 302 7.41 -16.21 -3.01
C LEU A 302 7.31 -17.14 -1.79
N GLY A 303 6.33 -18.05 -1.77
CA GLY A 303 6.01 -18.90 -0.64
C GLY A 303 4.63 -18.61 -0.04
N GLU A 304 4.09 -19.58 0.69
CA GLU A 304 2.80 -19.45 1.34
C GLU A 304 2.82 -18.38 2.44
N GLY A 305 1.72 -17.63 2.54
CA GLY A 305 1.56 -16.57 3.54
C GLY A 305 2.38 -15.31 3.30
N THR A 306 3.02 -15.18 2.14
CA THR A 306 3.68 -13.92 1.74
C THR A 306 2.64 -12.84 1.43
N GLY A 307 2.91 -11.59 1.83
CA GLY A 307 2.07 -10.45 1.51
C GLY A 307 2.85 -9.35 0.79
N PRO A 308 3.31 -9.56 -0.46
CA PRO A 308 4.15 -8.59 -1.14
C PRO A 308 3.37 -7.30 -1.44
N ARG A 309 3.83 -6.14 -0.94
CA ARG A 309 3.16 -4.84 -1.17
C ARG A 309 3.81 -4.03 -2.28
N ARG A 310 5.03 -3.54 -2.10
CA ARG A 310 5.73 -2.67 -3.07
C ARG A 310 7.11 -3.24 -3.41
N LEU A 311 7.73 -2.69 -4.44
CA LEU A 311 8.99 -3.16 -5.01
C LEU A 311 10.00 -2.03 -5.13
N ALA A 312 11.27 -2.38 -5.04
CA ALA A 312 12.37 -1.57 -5.51
C ALA A 312 13.21 -2.40 -6.46
N VAL A 313 13.69 -1.77 -7.54
CA VAL A 313 14.65 -2.38 -8.45
C VAL A 313 16.02 -1.76 -8.21
N MET A 314 17.00 -2.62 -8.02
CA MET A 314 18.40 -2.22 -7.84
C MET A 314 19.09 -2.03 -9.21
N PRO A 315 20.24 -1.32 -9.25
CA PRO A 315 20.98 -1.11 -10.51
C PRO A 315 21.41 -2.40 -11.24
N ASP A 316 21.48 -3.52 -10.51
CA ASP A 316 21.81 -4.86 -11.03
C ASP A 316 20.56 -5.68 -11.45
N ASP A 317 19.40 -5.02 -11.61
CA ASP A 317 18.08 -5.61 -11.90
C ASP A 317 17.53 -6.57 -10.82
N ILE A 318 18.16 -6.65 -9.64
CA ILE A 318 17.61 -7.41 -8.52
C ILE A 318 16.41 -6.68 -7.94
N ILE A 319 15.36 -7.45 -7.64
CA ILE A 319 14.10 -6.92 -7.13
C ILE A 319 14.06 -7.12 -5.62
N TYR A 320 13.89 -6.03 -4.88
CA TYR A 320 13.54 -6.07 -3.47
C TYR A 320 12.06 -5.81 -3.29
N TYR A 321 11.45 -6.46 -2.31
CA TYR A 321 10.03 -6.33 -2.00
C TYR A 321 9.77 -6.26 -0.50
N THR A 322 8.71 -5.59 -0.13
CA THR A 322 8.22 -5.59 1.25
C THR A 322 7.20 -6.71 1.43
N ASP A 323 7.49 -7.66 2.32
CA ASP A 323 6.49 -8.62 2.77
C ASP A 323 5.76 -8.09 4.00
N TYR A 324 4.59 -7.56 3.73
CA TYR A 324 3.74 -6.92 4.70
C TYR A 324 3.17 -7.89 5.74
N ALA A 325 2.82 -9.11 5.32
CA ALA A 325 2.16 -10.09 6.18
C ALA A 325 3.15 -10.69 7.18
N ARG A 326 4.38 -10.95 6.73
CA ARG A 326 5.40 -11.62 7.56
C ARG A 326 6.39 -10.66 8.23
N GLY A 327 6.38 -9.37 7.86
CA GLY A 327 7.26 -8.37 8.45
C GLY A 327 8.72 -8.55 8.02
N THR A 328 8.95 -8.80 6.72
CA THR A 328 10.28 -9.05 6.17
C THR A 328 10.58 -8.16 4.96
N LEU A 329 11.86 -7.88 4.76
CA LEU A 329 12.40 -7.42 3.48
C LEU A 329 12.74 -8.66 2.66
N GLY A 330 12.22 -8.74 1.45
CA GLY A 330 12.53 -9.81 0.50
C GLY A 330 13.40 -9.33 -0.65
N ARG A 331 14.19 -10.24 -1.19
CA ARG A 331 14.99 -10.11 -2.41
C ARG A 331 14.63 -11.23 -3.36
N LEU A 332 14.36 -10.91 -4.61
CA LEU A 332 14.12 -11.82 -5.72
C LEU A 332 15.19 -11.58 -6.79
N ASP A 333 15.87 -12.65 -7.20
CA ASP A 333 16.67 -12.69 -8.42
C ASP A 333 15.76 -13.13 -9.60
N PRO A 334 15.43 -12.24 -10.55
CA PRO A 334 14.53 -12.59 -11.65
C PRO A 334 15.10 -13.62 -12.64
N ALA A 335 16.43 -13.75 -12.72
CA ALA A 335 17.04 -14.71 -13.63
C ALA A 335 16.81 -16.14 -13.12
N THR A 336 17.00 -16.35 -11.82
CA THR A 336 16.93 -17.68 -11.21
C THR A 336 15.61 -17.98 -10.50
N GLY A 337 14.82 -16.94 -10.18
CA GLY A 337 13.62 -17.03 -9.33
C GLY A 337 13.92 -17.24 -7.84
N ARG A 338 15.20 -17.20 -7.42
CA ARG A 338 15.58 -17.43 -6.03
C ARG A 338 15.25 -16.23 -5.15
N THR A 339 14.74 -16.53 -3.96
CA THR A 339 14.44 -15.52 -2.94
C THR A 339 15.38 -15.59 -1.74
N LYS A 340 15.59 -14.46 -1.08
CA LYS A 340 16.22 -14.34 0.24
C LYS A 340 15.48 -13.28 1.05
N GLU A 341 15.33 -13.50 2.34
CA GLU A 341 14.53 -12.62 3.20
C GLU A 341 15.25 -12.29 4.51
N TRP A 342 14.94 -11.10 5.04
CA TRP A 342 15.43 -10.62 6.33
C TRP A 342 14.27 -10.08 7.15
N THR A 343 14.19 -10.48 8.40
CA THR A 343 13.21 -9.92 9.35
C THR A 343 13.43 -8.43 9.52
N SER A 344 12.36 -7.65 9.41
CA SER A 344 12.41 -6.21 9.63
C SER A 344 12.78 -5.89 11.09
N PRO A 345 13.57 -4.83 11.35
CA PRO A 345 14.03 -4.46 12.70
C PRO A 345 12.96 -4.40 13.79
N SER A 346 11.76 -3.89 13.48
CA SER A 346 10.65 -3.83 14.45
C SER A 346 9.79 -5.11 14.51
N GLY A 347 10.28 -6.20 13.93
CA GLY A 347 9.73 -7.56 14.06
C GLY A 347 8.62 -7.91 13.06
N ALA A 348 8.07 -9.11 13.19
CA ALA A 348 7.12 -9.70 12.23
C ALA A 348 5.81 -8.91 12.06
N ARG A 349 5.41 -8.09 13.04
CA ARG A 349 4.22 -7.22 12.97
C ARG A 349 4.53 -5.81 12.48
N SER A 350 5.75 -5.54 12.02
CA SER A 350 6.20 -4.22 11.56
C SER A 350 5.50 -3.74 10.29
N GLN A 351 4.99 -4.68 9.48
CA GLN A 351 4.25 -4.42 8.25
C GLN A 351 5.01 -3.46 7.30
N PRO A 352 6.17 -3.88 6.78
CA PRO A 352 6.92 -3.08 5.83
C PRO A 352 6.04 -2.81 4.60
N TYR A 353 6.04 -1.56 4.12
CA TYR A 353 5.13 -1.13 3.07
C TYR A 353 5.85 -0.35 1.97
N ALA A 354 6.05 0.96 2.15
CA ALA A 354 6.77 1.78 1.19
C ALA A 354 8.20 1.27 1.03
N ILE A 355 8.73 1.23 -0.19
CA ILE A 355 10.10 0.84 -0.49
C ILE A 355 10.58 1.59 -1.74
N THR A 356 11.86 1.93 -1.76
CA THR A 356 12.57 2.45 -2.95
C THR A 356 14.04 2.03 -2.88
N ALA A 357 14.75 2.13 -4.00
CA ALA A 357 16.21 2.05 -4.04
C ALA A 357 16.79 3.44 -4.30
N SER A 358 17.90 3.77 -3.64
CA SER A 358 18.72 4.95 -3.92
C SER A 358 20.18 4.51 -4.00
N GLY A 359 20.76 4.56 -5.20
CA GLY A 359 22.07 3.96 -5.47
C GLY A 359 22.05 2.45 -5.21
N SER A 360 23.00 1.96 -4.41
CA SER A 360 23.11 0.56 -4.00
C SER A 360 22.35 0.22 -2.71
N ILE A 361 21.47 1.09 -2.23
CA ILE A 361 20.84 0.98 -0.91
C ILE A 361 19.32 0.86 -1.05
N VAL A 362 18.74 -0.06 -0.27
CA VAL A 362 17.29 -0.25 -0.17
C VAL A 362 16.77 0.57 1.01
N TRP A 363 15.71 1.33 0.77
CA TRP A 363 15.01 2.10 1.80
C TRP A 363 13.57 1.64 1.86
N TYR A 364 13.06 1.35 3.05
CA TYR A 364 11.65 1.01 3.24
C TYR A 364 11.08 1.58 4.54
N VAL A 365 9.76 1.56 4.69
CA VAL A 365 9.08 1.98 5.93
C VAL A 365 8.34 0.82 6.56
N GLU A 366 8.57 0.63 7.85
CA GLU A 366 7.77 -0.23 8.73
C GLU A 366 6.50 0.54 9.13
N GLY A 367 5.41 0.29 8.42
CA GLY A 367 4.19 1.09 8.50
C GLY A 367 3.33 0.83 9.75
N ASN A 368 3.58 -0.26 10.48
CA ASN A 368 2.85 -0.58 11.70
C ASN A 368 3.69 -0.44 12.97
N ALA A 369 5.01 -0.21 12.85
CA ALA A 369 5.82 0.23 13.98
C ALA A 369 5.31 1.57 14.51
N ASN A 370 5.41 1.79 15.83
CA ASN A 370 5.04 3.05 16.48
C ASN A 370 6.27 3.70 17.18
N PRO A 371 6.73 4.89 16.74
CA PRO A 371 6.35 5.56 15.47
C PRO A 371 6.71 4.70 14.25
N ASN A 372 6.23 5.06 13.05
CA ASN A 372 6.72 4.43 11.82
C ASN A 372 8.23 4.62 11.71
N MET A 373 8.92 3.60 11.22
CA MET A 373 10.37 3.59 11.11
C MET A 373 10.78 3.63 9.64
N LEU A 374 11.62 4.59 9.28
CA LEU A 374 12.40 4.53 8.06
C LEU A 374 13.56 3.55 8.28
N VAL A 375 13.70 2.59 7.38
CA VAL A 375 14.73 1.56 7.41
C VAL A 375 15.62 1.68 6.19
N ARG A 376 16.93 1.76 6.42
CA ARG A 376 17.99 1.59 5.44
C ARG A 376 18.49 0.16 5.53
N PHE A 377 18.57 -0.54 4.40
CA PHE A 377 19.23 -1.83 4.27
C PHE A 377 20.34 -1.75 3.24
N ASP A 378 21.52 -2.21 3.63
CA ASP A 378 22.71 -2.26 2.77
C ASP A 378 22.94 -3.69 2.28
N PRO A 379 22.63 -4.00 1.01
CA PRO A 379 22.81 -5.34 0.46
C PRO A 379 24.25 -5.87 0.52
N ALA A 380 25.27 -5.01 0.53
CA ALA A 380 26.66 -5.44 0.53
C ALA A 380 27.10 -5.95 1.91
N THR A 381 26.52 -5.41 2.98
CA THR A 381 26.86 -5.78 4.36
C THR A 381 25.74 -6.52 5.09
N GLU A 382 24.54 -6.57 4.50
CA GLU A 382 23.29 -7.07 5.08
C GLU A 382 22.94 -6.43 6.42
N LYS A 383 23.29 -5.14 6.59
CA LYS A 383 23.04 -4.39 7.82
C LYS A 383 21.90 -3.41 7.67
N PHE A 384 21.13 -3.28 8.76
CA PHE A 384 20.08 -2.29 8.92
C PHE A 384 20.56 -1.05 9.67
N GLN A 385 19.98 0.09 9.32
CA GLN A 385 20.00 1.32 10.12
C GLN A 385 18.60 1.94 10.08
N THR A 386 18.12 2.52 11.18
CA THR A 386 16.73 2.97 11.26
C THR A 386 16.56 4.32 11.96
N TRP A 387 15.53 5.05 11.54
CA TRP A 387 15.15 6.34 12.12
C TRP A 387 13.63 6.40 12.31
N PRO A 388 13.14 6.93 13.43
CA PRO A 388 11.71 7.19 13.59
C PRO A 388 11.29 8.35 12.70
N ILE A 389 10.17 8.23 12.01
CA ILE A 389 9.59 9.32 11.22
C ILE A 389 8.89 10.27 12.18
N LEU A 390 9.53 11.41 12.47
CA LEU A 390 9.09 12.39 13.46
C LEU A 390 9.00 13.79 12.84
N PRO A 391 8.15 14.69 13.40
CA PRO A 391 7.38 14.53 14.64
C PRO A 391 6.06 13.75 14.52
N SER A 392 5.51 13.54 13.33
CA SER A 392 4.15 12.98 13.20
C SER A 392 4.01 11.50 13.53
N GLY A 393 5.12 10.75 13.51
CA GLY A 393 5.10 9.30 13.57
C GLY A 393 4.84 8.62 12.22
N GLY A 394 4.75 9.38 11.12
CA GLY A 394 4.42 8.93 9.76
C GLY A 394 2.96 8.50 9.54
N GLY A 395 2.29 8.04 10.61
CA GLY A 395 0.91 7.53 10.54
C GLY A 395 0.85 6.23 9.75
N VAL A 396 0.67 6.36 8.42
CA VAL A 396 0.76 5.26 7.46
C VAL A 396 1.43 5.75 6.18
N VAL A 397 2.61 5.23 5.89
CA VAL A 397 3.39 5.55 4.70
C VAL A 397 3.33 4.39 3.70
N ARG A 398 2.63 4.58 2.57
CA ARG A 398 2.37 3.52 1.57
C ARG A 398 3.28 3.58 0.35
N HIS A 399 3.88 4.74 0.09
CA HIS A 399 4.82 4.93 -1.00
C HIS A 399 5.87 5.97 -0.64
N MET A 400 7.02 5.86 -1.28
CA MET A 400 8.06 6.87 -1.26
C MET A 400 8.76 6.93 -2.61
N VAL A 401 9.38 8.07 -2.92
CA VAL A 401 10.19 8.24 -4.13
C VAL A 401 11.52 8.88 -3.78
N VAL A 402 12.51 8.72 -4.67
CA VAL A 402 13.79 9.42 -4.58
C VAL A 402 13.70 10.73 -5.36
N GLY A 403 14.07 11.83 -4.71
CA GLY A 403 14.21 13.14 -5.34
C GLY A 403 15.54 13.27 -6.12
N PRO A 404 15.67 14.27 -7.01
CA PRO A 404 16.90 14.48 -7.79
C PRO A 404 18.17 14.70 -6.97
N ASP A 405 18.03 15.17 -5.73
CA ASP A 405 19.11 15.38 -4.75
C ASP A 405 19.44 14.11 -3.92
N GLY A 406 18.81 12.97 -4.24
CA GLY A 406 18.95 11.73 -3.50
C GLY A 406 18.14 11.66 -2.20
N SER A 407 17.37 12.71 -1.87
CA SER A 407 16.46 12.70 -0.73
C SER A 407 15.28 11.75 -0.96
N LEU A 408 14.68 11.27 0.12
CA LEU A 408 13.46 10.46 0.05
C LEU A 408 12.24 11.35 0.32
N TRP A 409 11.19 11.16 -0.46
CA TRP A 409 9.91 11.85 -0.29
C TRP A 409 8.81 10.84 -0.01
N LEU A 410 8.09 11.04 1.10
CA LEU A 410 7.08 10.13 1.62
C LEU A 410 5.73 10.84 1.74
N ALA A 411 4.66 10.09 1.56
CA ALA A 411 3.30 10.55 1.79
C ALA A 411 2.73 9.91 3.06
N ASP A 412 2.41 10.76 4.02
CA ASP A 412 2.02 10.36 5.38
C ASP A 412 0.50 10.46 5.52
N SER A 413 -0.20 9.41 5.04
CA SER A 413 -1.62 9.50 4.71
C SER A 413 -2.53 9.86 5.87
N GLU A 414 -2.22 9.36 7.08
CA GLU A 414 -3.08 9.54 8.26
C GLU A 414 -2.88 10.87 8.99
N VAL A 415 -1.79 11.56 8.71
CA VAL A 415 -1.41 12.82 9.38
C VAL A 415 -1.42 14.02 8.44
N ASP A 416 -1.95 13.82 7.21
CA ASP A 416 -2.01 14.80 6.13
C ASP A 416 -0.68 15.55 5.96
N ALA A 417 0.40 14.79 5.75
CA ALA A 417 1.74 15.35 5.59
C ALA A 417 2.51 14.74 4.43
N ILE A 418 3.50 15.49 3.96
CA ILE A 418 4.56 15.02 3.09
C ILE A 418 5.87 15.14 3.86
N THR A 419 6.67 14.09 3.87
CA THR A 419 7.98 14.04 4.54
C THR A 419 9.11 14.04 3.53
N LYS A 420 10.15 14.84 3.79
CA LYS A 420 11.47 14.75 3.15
C LYS A 420 12.47 14.14 4.13
N VAL A 421 13.25 13.19 3.65
CA VAL A 421 14.42 12.66 4.36
C VAL A 421 15.67 13.01 3.59
N GLU A 422 16.51 13.85 4.20
CA GLU A 422 17.82 14.20 3.67
C GLU A 422 18.87 13.28 4.29
N ILE A 423 19.65 12.62 3.43
CA ILE A 423 20.65 11.63 3.84
C ILE A 423 22.03 12.25 3.71
N LYS A 424 22.84 12.17 4.77
CA LYS A 424 24.24 12.64 4.78
C LYS A 424 25.13 11.56 5.40
N ALA A 425 26.37 11.46 4.96
CA ALA A 425 27.36 10.69 5.69
C ALA A 425 27.54 11.33 7.07
N ALA A 426 27.66 10.53 8.14
CA ALA A 426 27.88 11.08 9.48
C ALA A 426 29.15 11.94 9.48
N THR A 427 29.04 13.16 9.98
CA THR A 427 30.19 14.05 10.14
C THR A 427 30.98 13.60 11.37
N GLY A 428 31.77 12.53 11.26
CA GLY A 428 32.66 12.11 12.33
C GLY A 428 32.98 10.60 12.36
N THR A 429 34.06 10.23 11.69
CA THR A 429 35.05 9.22 12.17
C THR A 429 36.26 9.33 11.24
N ARG A 430 37.15 10.27 11.56
CA ARG A 430 38.57 10.19 11.18
C ARG A 430 39.33 9.61 12.34
#